data_AF-A0A1G3ZM63-F1
#
_entry.id   AF-A0A1G3ZM63-F1
#
_cell.length_a   1.000
_cell.length_b   1.000
_cell.length_c   1.000
_cell.angle_alpha   90.00
_cell.angle_beta   90.00
_cell.angle_gamma   90.00
#
_symmetry.space_group_name_H-M   'P 1'
#
loop_
_entity.id
_entity.type
_entity.pdbx_description
1 polymer ?
#
loop_
_entity_poly.entity_id
_entity_poly.type
_entity_poly.pdbx_seq_one_letter_code
_entity_poly.pdbx_strand_id
1 'polypeptide(L)'
;MISSTMTEELTQCIDAGKITATAAEKISKLSPGAYCMHRSWGFGRIAEWRLLTDQITIDFTGKKNHPMQLQYAAETLNFIPPNHILALIATDAAAVREKAKKDPVALIRSILMDHEGAATADEISKLLVPSIFDMAGFKKWFDATKKKLKADGHFVVPAKKGAPLELQEEKVEPYRRLLEQFRSARHPKEQVTALDAALKLLQSIPLELEELRMLAQEVQGAAERGGRIHATKAIELVLARDEIAKLNEALMPLEEQVSLASLLATSSKKLAEIFAELPSSKYRRVLEAFPSAFSDRWQESTQQLLRYAEPRLINEIFNLFENQEQHEAFKALAARAIQERSATSDFLKWICSERTNIFPEFINHELFAAILSALERDMHAEAKRGARFRESLFEDRELIADLLKNADIDDARNTVRKIMISPVFGDLDRRSILARVLKVHPDLQSMITGDQDKEISSREESLVVSWASLERRKKEHENLVTKLIPQNTRDIAVARSYGDLRENVEFKSAKEQQSVLLRQKSELEQMLNHARGTNFENPDASVVSIGTVVSLKDQASKEKESFSILGAWDGAPEKHWVSYQAAIGQALLGHKVGDIVTLPAEKGNRSMKIEKIMPFTDKM
;
A
#
# COMPACT_ATOMS: atom_id res chain seq x y z
N MET A 1 -31.62 -53.97 18.42
CA MET A 1 -31.53 -55.40 18.08
C MET A 1 -32.84 -55.79 17.41
N ILE A 2 -32.91 -55.75 16.08
CA ILE A 2 -33.98 -56.45 15.36
C ILE A 2 -33.38 -57.83 15.14
N SER A 3 -33.97 -58.83 15.80
CA SER A 3 -33.61 -60.23 15.64
C SER A 3 -33.67 -60.59 14.15
N SER A 4 -32.52 -60.80 13.52
CA SER A 4 -32.39 -61.36 12.18
C SER A 4 -32.65 -62.85 12.24
N THR A 5 -33.85 -63.22 12.67
CA THR A 5 -34.38 -64.57 12.56
C THR A 5 -34.84 -64.76 11.12
N MET A 6 -34.23 -65.71 10.41
CA MET A 6 -34.71 -66.21 9.13
C MET A 6 -36.22 -66.45 9.24
N THR A 7 -37.01 -65.77 8.41
CA THR A 7 -38.45 -66.00 8.37
C THR A 7 -38.72 -67.39 7.79
N GLU A 8 -39.82 -68.02 8.20
CA GLU A 8 -40.25 -69.31 7.67
C GLU A 8 -40.40 -69.25 6.13
N GLU A 9 -40.88 -68.12 5.61
CA GLU A 9 -41.02 -67.85 4.17
C GLU A 9 -39.67 -67.79 3.43
N LEU A 10 -38.63 -67.22 4.01
CA LEU A 10 -37.29 -67.20 3.40
C LEU A 10 -36.63 -68.59 3.45
N THR A 11 -36.94 -69.38 4.48
CA THR A 11 -36.50 -70.78 4.59
C THR A 11 -37.13 -71.61 3.47
N GLN A 12 -38.42 -71.44 3.21
CA GLN A 12 -39.12 -72.07 2.09
C GLN A 12 -38.55 -71.66 0.72
N CYS A 13 -38.05 -70.42 0.57
CA CYS A 13 -37.37 -70.00 -0.66
C CYS A 13 -36.01 -70.69 -0.87
N ILE A 14 -35.29 -71.01 0.21
CA ILE A 14 -34.05 -71.80 0.16
C ILE A 14 -34.38 -73.23 -0.26
N ASP A 15 -35.36 -73.86 0.40
CA ASP A 15 -35.77 -75.24 0.12
C ASP A 15 -36.32 -75.42 -1.30
N ALA A 16 -36.99 -74.39 -1.83
CA ALA A 16 -37.45 -74.33 -3.22
C ALA A 16 -36.35 -74.03 -4.25
N GLY A 17 -35.09 -73.85 -3.83
CA GLY A 17 -33.95 -73.57 -4.70
C GLY A 17 -33.96 -72.19 -5.35
N LYS A 18 -34.78 -71.25 -4.86
CA LYS A 18 -34.92 -69.89 -5.43
C LYS A 18 -33.75 -68.98 -5.03
N ILE A 19 -33.21 -69.16 -3.83
CA ILE A 19 -32.08 -68.39 -3.30
C ILE A 19 -31.14 -69.26 -2.46
N THR A 20 -29.89 -68.83 -2.35
CA THR A 20 -28.91 -69.43 -1.42
C THR A 20 -29.14 -68.98 0.03
N ALA A 21 -28.65 -69.73 1.01
CA ALA A 21 -28.74 -69.35 2.43
C ALA A 21 -28.08 -67.97 2.71
N THR A 22 -26.93 -67.70 2.08
CA THR A 22 -26.24 -66.40 2.18
C THR A 22 -27.03 -65.27 1.53
N ALA A 23 -27.71 -65.52 0.41
CA ALA A 23 -28.62 -64.56 -0.18
C ALA A 23 -29.84 -64.29 0.73
N ALA A 24 -30.39 -65.35 1.34
CA ALA A 24 -31.52 -65.24 2.26
C ALA A 24 -31.18 -64.39 3.50
N GLU A 25 -29.97 -64.53 4.06
CA GLU A 25 -29.50 -63.66 5.14
C GLU A 25 -29.44 -62.18 4.72
N LYS A 26 -28.98 -61.87 3.51
CA LYS A 26 -28.96 -60.50 2.99
C LYS A 26 -30.38 -59.97 2.78
N ILE A 27 -31.26 -60.77 2.18
CA ILE A 27 -32.67 -60.40 1.98
C ILE A 27 -33.36 -60.18 3.32
N SER A 28 -33.04 -60.94 4.37
CA SER A 28 -33.64 -60.74 5.70
C SER A 28 -33.45 -59.32 6.26
N LYS A 29 -32.36 -58.64 5.89
CA LYS A 29 -32.09 -57.23 6.25
C LYS A 29 -32.86 -56.23 5.38
N LEU A 30 -33.33 -56.67 4.21
CA LEU A 30 -34.08 -55.89 3.21
C LEU A 30 -35.59 -56.13 3.34
N SER A 31 -36.13 -56.11 4.57
CA SER A 31 -37.57 -56.26 4.83
C SER A 31 -38.39 -55.10 4.27
N PRO A 32 -39.72 -55.25 4.06
CA PRO A 32 -40.58 -54.13 3.68
C PRO A 32 -40.38 -52.93 4.61
N GLY A 33 -40.20 -51.75 4.00
CA GLY A 33 -39.86 -50.52 4.69
C GLY A 33 -38.35 -50.27 4.90
N ALA A 34 -37.49 -51.27 4.75
CA ALA A 34 -36.04 -51.10 4.82
C ALA A 34 -35.50 -50.29 3.63
N TYR A 35 -34.28 -49.78 3.77
CA TYR A 35 -33.62 -48.97 2.75
C TYR A 35 -32.43 -49.72 2.14
N CYS A 36 -32.13 -49.42 0.88
CA CYS A 36 -31.04 -50.03 0.14
C CYS A 36 -30.37 -49.06 -0.83
N MET A 37 -29.13 -49.39 -1.23
CA MET A 37 -28.42 -48.75 -2.33
C MET A 37 -28.20 -49.77 -3.45
N HIS A 38 -28.58 -49.40 -4.67
CA HIS A 38 -28.22 -50.12 -5.90
C HIS A 38 -27.20 -49.32 -6.70
N ARG A 39 -26.20 -49.97 -7.30
CA ARG A 39 -25.13 -49.28 -8.06
C ARG A 39 -25.66 -48.44 -9.22
N SER A 40 -26.68 -48.92 -9.93
CA SER A 40 -27.22 -48.25 -11.13
C SER A 40 -28.51 -47.46 -10.88
N TRP A 41 -29.27 -47.82 -9.85
CA TRP A 41 -30.59 -47.23 -9.58
C TRP A 41 -30.60 -46.34 -8.33
N GLY A 42 -29.49 -46.32 -7.60
CA GLY A 42 -29.30 -45.46 -6.44
C GLY A 42 -30.08 -45.91 -5.21
N PHE A 43 -30.43 -44.93 -4.38
CA PHE A 43 -31.15 -45.14 -3.13
C PHE A 43 -32.59 -45.60 -3.38
N GLY A 44 -33.03 -46.62 -2.63
CA GLY A 44 -34.38 -47.16 -2.71
C GLY A 44 -34.93 -47.61 -1.36
N ARG A 45 -36.25 -47.74 -1.30
CA ARG A 45 -37.00 -48.29 -0.17
C ARG A 45 -37.68 -49.58 -0.60
N ILE A 46 -37.57 -50.63 0.19
CA ILE A 46 -38.27 -51.89 -0.06
C ILE A 46 -39.77 -51.65 0.13
N ALA A 47 -40.54 -51.84 -0.95
CA ALA A 47 -41.98 -51.64 -0.93
C ALA A 47 -42.70 -52.90 -0.43
N GLU A 48 -42.37 -54.05 -1.00
CA GLU A 48 -43.06 -55.31 -0.71
C GLU A 48 -42.15 -56.52 -0.94
N TRP A 49 -42.37 -57.56 -0.15
CA TRP A 49 -41.84 -58.90 -0.40
C TRP A 49 -42.89 -59.76 -1.09
N ARG A 50 -42.52 -60.34 -2.23
CA ARG A 50 -43.32 -61.33 -2.96
C ARG A 50 -42.52 -62.63 -3.08
N LEU A 51 -42.18 -63.20 -1.93
CA LEU A 51 -41.24 -64.32 -1.81
C LEU A 51 -41.73 -65.58 -2.55
N LEU A 52 -43.05 -65.82 -2.53
CA LEU A 52 -43.68 -66.93 -3.25
C LEU A 52 -43.45 -66.85 -4.77
N THR A 53 -43.43 -65.65 -5.35
CA THR A 53 -43.17 -65.41 -6.77
C THR A 53 -41.72 -65.06 -7.07
N ASP A 54 -40.80 -65.30 -6.13
CA ASP A 54 -39.37 -65.01 -6.27
C ASP A 54 -39.08 -63.53 -6.60
N GLN A 55 -39.80 -62.60 -5.97
CA GLN A 55 -39.66 -61.17 -6.24
C GLN A 55 -39.64 -60.31 -4.98
N ILE A 56 -38.87 -59.22 -5.06
CA ILE A 56 -38.92 -58.07 -4.16
C ILE A 56 -39.22 -56.82 -4.99
N THR A 57 -40.11 -55.95 -4.50
CA THR A 57 -40.41 -54.67 -5.16
C THR A 57 -39.79 -53.52 -4.39
N ILE A 58 -39.19 -52.59 -5.13
CA ILE A 58 -38.38 -51.51 -4.56
C ILE A 58 -38.78 -50.19 -5.19
N ASP A 59 -38.98 -49.18 -4.35
CA ASP A 59 -39.16 -47.80 -4.77
C ASP A 59 -37.79 -47.11 -4.83
N PHE A 60 -37.20 -47.06 -6.02
CA PHE A 60 -36.02 -46.25 -6.29
C PHE A 60 -36.41 -44.80 -6.60
N THR A 61 -35.44 -43.91 -6.47
CA THR A 61 -35.60 -42.51 -6.86
C THR A 61 -35.98 -42.41 -8.35
N GLY A 62 -37.20 -41.94 -8.64
CA GLY A 62 -37.73 -41.83 -10.01
C GLY A 62 -38.27 -43.13 -10.63
N LYS A 63 -38.21 -44.27 -9.93
CA LYS A 63 -38.72 -45.56 -10.43
C LYS A 63 -39.40 -46.34 -9.30
N LYS A 64 -40.74 -46.22 -9.23
CA LYS A 64 -41.56 -46.90 -8.22
C LYS A 64 -41.86 -48.35 -8.60
N ASN A 65 -42.09 -49.20 -7.59
CA ASN A 65 -42.49 -50.59 -7.72
C ASN A 65 -41.59 -51.41 -8.66
N HIS A 66 -40.27 -51.17 -8.65
CA HIS A 66 -39.36 -51.91 -9.50
C HIS A 66 -39.21 -53.35 -8.99
N PRO A 67 -39.61 -54.38 -9.78
CA PRO A 67 -39.42 -55.76 -9.35
C PRO A 67 -37.98 -56.21 -9.58
N MET A 68 -37.42 -56.95 -8.63
CA MET A 68 -36.15 -57.66 -8.75
C MET A 68 -36.31 -59.11 -8.26
N GLN A 69 -35.62 -60.04 -8.90
CA GLN A 69 -35.53 -61.42 -8.42
C GLN A 69 -34.75 -61.48 -7.11
N LEU A 70 -35.10 -62.37 -6.18
CA LEU A 70 -34.51 -62.39 -4.83
C LEU A 70 -33.00 -62.62 -4.85
N GLN A 71 -32.49 -63.57 -5.64
CA GLN A 71 -31.05 -63.83 -5.73
C GLN A 71 -30.29 -62.62 -6.28
N TYR A 72 -30.81 -62.00 -7.35
CA TYR A 72 -30.22 -60.81 -7.95
C TYR A 72 -30.24 -59.61 -6.98
N ALA A 73 -31.33 -59.43 -6.23
CA ALA A 73 -31.44 -58.39 -5.22
C ALA A 73 -30.40 -58.59 -4.10
N ALA A 74 -30.18 -59.82 -3.63
CA ALA A 74 -29.17 -60.12 -2.62
C ALA A 74 -27.72 -59.86 -3.10
N GLU A 75 -27.48 -59.99 -4.39
CA GLU A 75 -26.17 -59.76 -5.00
C GLU A 75 -25.88 -58.29 -5.29
N THR A 76 -26.92 -57.49 -5.57
CA THR A 76 -26.76 -56.12 -6.10
C THR A 76 -27.20 -55.00 -5.17
N LEU A 77 -27.95 -55.32 -4.11
CA LEU A 77 -28.42 -54.33 -3.13
C LEU A 77 -27.55 -54.33 -1.88
N ASN A 78 -27.10 -53.14 -1.50
CA ASN A 78 -26.48 -52.91 -0.22
C ASN A 78 -27.53 -52.39 0.75
N PHE A 79 -27.68 -53.06 1.90
CA PHE A 79 -28.57 -52.61 2.97
C PHE A 79 -28.09 -51.27 3.54
N ILE A 80 -29.04 -50.36 3.78
CA ILE A 80 -28.81 -49.08 4.44
C ILE A 80 -29.48 -49.12 5.81
N PRO A 81 -28.73 -48.96 6.92
CA PRO A 81 -29.31 -49.04 8.24
C PRO A 81 -30.19 -47.80 8.55
N PRO A 82 -31.18 -47.91 9.45
CA PRO A 82 -32.14 -46.83 9.70
C PRO A 82 -31.52 -45.51 10.22
N ASN A 83 -30.35 -45.58 10.84
CA ASN A 83 -29.60 -44.43 11.36
C ASN A 83 -28.70 -43.75 10.30
N HIS A 84 -28.55 -44.34 9.12
CA HIS A 84 -27.77 -43.76 8.02
C HIS A 84 -28.45 -42.49 7.51
N ILE A 85 -27.66 -41.48 7.11
CA ILE A 85 -28.18 -40.17 6.71
C ILE A 85 -29.27 -40.23 5.62
N LEU A 86 -29.08 -41.06 4.58
CA LEU A 86 -30.07 -41.23 3.52
C LEU A 86 -31.41 -41.81 4.03
N ALA A 87 -31.37 -42.77 4.96
CA ALA A 87 -32.57 -43.34 5.57
C ALA A 87 -33.27 -42.31 6.46
N LEU A 88 -32.51 -41.52 7.23
CA LEU A 88 -33.04 -40.44 8.06
C LEU A 88 -33.73 -39.35 7.22
N ILE A 89 -33.12 -38.94 6.11
CA ILE A 89 -33.71 -37.94 5.19
C ILE A 89 -35.00 -38.48 4.57
N ALA A 90 -35.01 -39.75 4.16
CA ALA A 90 -36.19 -40.38 3.57
C ALA A 90 -37.33 -40.59 4.58
N THR A 91 -37.00 -40.73 5.86
CA THR A 91 -37.98 -40.93 6.95
C THR A 91 -38.52 -39.60 7.47
N ASP A 92 -37.63 -38.66 7.82
CA ASP A 92 -37.98 -37.34 8.36
C ASP A 92 -36.90 -36.29 8.04
N ALA A 93 -37.01 -35.69 6.84
CA ALA A 93 -36.14 -34.60 6.43
C ALA A 93 -36.27 -33.34 7.34
N ALA A 94 -37.40 -33.13 8.01
CA ALA A 94 -37.58 -31.98 8.90
C ALA A 94 -36.73 -32.12 10.16
N ALA A 95 -36.70 -33.32 10.77
CA ALA A 95 -35.81 -33.61 11.89
C ALA A 95 -34.33 -33.44 11.51
N VAL A 96 -33.91 -33.87 10.31
CA VAL A 96 -32.54 -33.68 9.84
C VAL A 96 -32.21 -32.19 9.65
N ARG A 97 -33.13 -31.38 9.11
CA ARG A 97 -32.96 -29.91 9.02
C ARG A 97 -32.81 -29.26 10.39
N GLU A 98 -33.60 -29.69 11.38
CA GLU A 98 -33.48 -29.19 12.75
C GLU A 98 -32.16 -29.62 13.41
N LYS A 99 -31.70 -30.87 13.21
CA LYS A 99 -30.38 -31.31 13.66
C LYS A 99 -29.27 -30.47 13.01
N ALA A 100 -29.36 -30.19 11.71
CA ALA A 100 -28.38 -29.37 11.01
C ALA A 100 -28.30 -27.93 11.58
N LYS A 101 -29.40 -27.38 12.08
CA LYS A 101 -29.42 -26.07 12.74
C LYS A 101 -28.87 -26.11 14.16
N LYS A 102 -29.36 -27.05 14.98
CA LYS A 102 -29.06 -27.13 16.41
C LYS A 102 -27.68 -27.70 16.68
N ASP A 103 -27.34 -28.81 16.04
CA ASP A 103 -26.08 -29.52 16.20
C ASP A 103 -25.50 -29.97 14.86
N PRO A 104 -24.92 -29.02 14.10
CA PRO A 104 -24.30 -29.33 12.82
C PRO A 104 -23.06 -30.23 12.96
N VAL A 105 -22.39 -30.23 14.12
CA VAL A 105 -21.18 -31.04 14.35
C VAL A 105 -21.57 -32.50 14.49
N ALA A 106 -22.59 -32.82 15.27
CA ALA A 106 -23.10 -34.19 15.37
C ALA A 106 -23.69 -34.70 14.05
N LEU A 107 -24.29 -33.83 13.23
CA LEU A 107 -24.73 -34.23 11.89
C LEU A 107 -23.55 -34.65 11.00
N ILE A 108 -22.50 -33.83 10.93
CA ILE A 108 -21.31 -34.17 10.15
C ILE A 108 -20.64 -35.44 10.69
N ARG A 109 -20.57 -35.62 12.02
CA ARG A 109 -20.06 -36.85 12.64
C ARG A 109 -20.78 -38.09 12.11
N SER A 110 -22.11 -38.08 12.12
CA SER A 110 -22.91 -39.19 11.59
C SER A 110 -22.63 -39.45 10.11
N ILE A 111 -22.52 -38.40 9.30
CA ILE A 111 -22.21 -38.53 7.87
C ILE A 111 -20.82 -39.14 7.64
N LEU A 112 -19.81 -38.71 8.40
CA LEU A 112 -18.47 -39.28 8.31
C LEU A 112 -18.45 -40.75 8.76
N MET A 113 -19.17 -41.11 9.83
CA MET A 113 -19.31 -42.51 10.24
C MET A 113 -19.96 -43.39 9.16
N ASP A 114 -20.93 -42.85 8.43
CA ASP A 114 -21.53 -43.51 7.26
C ASP A 114 -20.55 -43.67 6.08
N HIS A 115 -19.44 -42.90 6.06
CA HIS A 115 -18.41 -42.88 5.01
C HIS A 115 -17.03 -43.31 5.55
N GLU A 116 -16.99 -44.33 6.40
CA GLU A 116 -15.72 -44.91 6.90
C GLU A 116 -14.79 -43.88 7.58
N GLY A 117 -15.37 -42.85 8.18
CA GLY A 117 -14.66 -41.78 8.87
C GLY A 117 -14.20 -40.62 7.99
N ALA A 118 -14.39 -40.65 6.67
CA ALA A 118 -13.88 -39.61 5.76
C ALA A 118 -14.85 -39.26 4.62
N ALA A 119 -15.10 -37.96 4.40
CA ALA A 119 -15.91 -37.52 3.26
C ALA A 119 -15.49 -36.11 2.78
N THR A 120 -15.51 -35.92 1.47
CA THR A 120 -15.29 -34.63 0.82
C THR A 120 -16.50 -33.71 0.96
N ALA A 121 -16.26 -32.40 0.83
CA ALA A 121 -17.35 -31.42 0.83
C ALA A 121 -18.39 -31.67 -0.28
N ASP A 122 -17.97 -32.25 -1.41
CA ASP A 122 -18.86 -32.59 -2.53
C ASP A 122 -19.76 -33.79 -2.20
N GLU A 123 -19.20 -34.83 -1.58
CA GLU A 123 -19.96 -36.00 -1.11
C GLU A 123 -20.99 -35.59 -0.04
N ILE A 124 -20.58 -34.77 0.94
CA ILE A 124 -21.49 -34.24 1.95
C ILE A 124 -22.59 -33.37 1.29
N SER A 125 -22.23 -32.55 0.29
CA SER A 125 -23.18 -31.74 -0.46
C SER A 125 -24.21 -32.59 -1.20
N LYS A 126 -23.79 -33.69 -1.85
CA LYS A 126 -24.68 -34.60 -2.59
C LYS A 126 -25.71 -35.29 -1.69
N LEU A 127 -25.39 -35.50 -0.42
CA LEU A 127 -26.31 -36.11 0.54
C LEU A 127 -27.35 -35.12 1.06
N LEU A 128 -26.96 -33.86 1.25
CA LEU A 128 -27.80 -32.84 1.89
C LEU A 128 -28.55 -31.94 0.91
N VAL A 129 -28.12 -31.84 -0.35
CA VAL A 129 -28.76 -31.03 -1.39
C VAL A 129 -29.46 -31.94 -2.41
N PRO A 130 -30.71 -31.65 -2.82
CA PRO A 130 -31.54 -30.49 -2.44
C PRO A 130 -32.41 -30.72 -1.18
N SER A 131 -32.36 -31.91 -0.60
CA SER A 131 -33.35 -32.38 0.38
C SER A 131 -33.36 -31.57 1.69
N ILE A 132 -32.18 -31.17 2.19
CA ILE A 132 -32.01 -30.43 3.45
C ILE A 132 -31.73 -28.96 3.17
N PHE A 133 -30.90 -28.66 2.17
CA PHE A 133 -30.53 -27.31 1.78
C PHE A 133 -30.61 -27.14 0.26
N ASP A 134 -30.77 -25.90 -0.18
CA ASP A 134 -30.34 -25.49 -1.52
C ASP A 134 -28.81 -25.30 -1.56
N MET A 135 -28.24 -25.15 -2.75
CA MET A 135 -26.77 -25.01 -2.90
C MET A 135 -26.21 -23.78 -2.16
N ALA A 136 -26.94 -22.66 -2.18
CA ALA A 136 -26.51 -21.43 -1.51
C ALA A 136 -26.56 -21.56 0.01
N GLY A 137 -27.66 -22.11 0.56
CA GLY A 137 -27.83 -22.40 1.97
C GLY A 137 -26.81 -23.40 2.50
N PHE A 138 -26.54 -24.48 1.74
CA PHE A 138 -25.51 -25.45 2.09
C PHE A 138 -24.14 -24.80 2.23
N LYS A 139 -23.71 -23.99 1.25
CA LYS A 139 -22.40 -23.33 1.29
C LYS A 139 -22.25 -22.46 2.54
N LYS A 140 -23.25 -21.62 2.84
CA LYS A 140 -23.24 -20.75 4.02
C LYS A 140 -23.21 -21.56 5.33
N TRP A 141 -24.04 -22.61 5.42
CA TRP A 141 -24.09 -23.49 6.58
C TRP A 141 -22.79 -24.27 6.78
N PHE A 142 -22.23 -24.82 5.71
CA PHE A 142 -21.03 -25.65 5.75
C PHE A 142 -19.79 -24.81 6.11
N ASP A 143 -19.68 -23.58 5.62
CA ASP A 143 -18.61 -22.66 6.01
C ASP A 143 -18.66 -22.29 7.51
N ALA A 144 -19.85 -22.09 8.07
CA ALA A 144 -20.01 -21.89 9.51
C ALA A 144 -19.70 -23.16 10.31
N THR A 145 -20.14 -24.32 9.82
CA THR A 145 -19.94 -25.63 10.48
C THR A 145 -18.46 -26.03 10.53
N LYS A 146 -17.69 -25.79 9.46
CA LYS A 146 -16.24 -26.05 9.45
C LYS A 146 -15.49 -25.35 10.57
N LYS A 147 -15.92 -24.15 11.00
CA LYS A 147 -15.31 -23.45 12.14
C LYS A 147 -15.55 -24.20 13.45
N LYS A 148 -16.76 -24.73 13.65
CA LYS A 148 -17.11 -25.55 14.81
C LYS A 148 -16.36 -26.88 14.81
N LEU A 149 -16.26 -27.54 13.66
CA LEU A 149 -15.50 -28.80 13.51
C LEU A 149 -14.02 -28.62 13.86
N LYS A 150 -13.39 -27.51 13.42
CA LYS A 150 -12.00 -27.20 13.77
C LYS A 150 -11.77 -27.04 15.27
N ALA A 151 -12.78 -26.58 16.01
CA ALA A 151 -12.70 -26.38 17.45
C ALA A 151 -13.01 -27.65 18.27
N ASP A 152 -13.76 -28.61 17.71
CA ASP A 152 -14.20 -29.83 18.41
C ASP A 152 -13.05 -30.77 18.79
N GLY A 153 -11.99 -30.82 17.97
CA GLY A 153 -10.81 -31.62 18.22
C GLY A 153 -10.88 -33.07 17.70
N HIS A 154 -12.03 -33.62 17.31
CA HIS A 154 -12.10 -34.93 16.64
C HIS A 154 -12.04 -34.83 15.11
N PHE A 155 -12.20 -33.64 14.55
CA PHE A 155 -12.26 -33.47 13.09
C PHE A 155 -10.97 -32.87 12.54
N VAL A 156 -10.45 -33.47 11.48
CA VAL A 156 -9.43 -32.88 10.63
C VAL A 156 -10.13 -32.20 9.46
N VAL A 157 -10.10 -30.87 9.46
CA VAL A 157 -10.67 -30.06 8.37
C VAL A 157 -9.53 -29.63 7.44
N PRO A 158 -9.45 -30.14 6.20
CA PRO A 158 -8.32 -29.89 5.33
C PRO A 158 -8.24 -28.42 4.90
N ALA A 159 -7.01 -27.94 4.71
CA ALA A 159 -6.76 -26.61 4.12
C ALA A 159 -6.98 -26.62 2.60
N LYS A 160 -6.67 -27.74 1.93
CA LYS A 160 -6.80 -27.89 0.47
C LYS A 160 -8.26 -28.16 0.08
N LYS A 161 -8.76 -27.38 -0.87
CA LYS A 161 -10.10 -27.59 -1.44
C LYS A 161 -10.16 -28.95 -2.15
N GLY A 162 -11.19 -29.75 -1.83
CA GLY A 162 -11.42 -31.07 -2.42
C GLY A 162 -10.80 -32.25 -1.65
N ALA A 163 -9.98 -31.99 -0.62
CA ALA A 163 -9.57 -33.05 0.30
C ALA A 163 -10.72 -33.42 1.26
N PRO A 164 -10.75 -34.67 1.78
CA PRO A 164 -11.78 -35.14 2.68
C PRO A 164 -11.65 -34.50 4.08
N LEU A 165 -12.79 -34.31 4.73
CA LEU A 165 -12.84 -34.14 6.19
C LEU A 165 -12.70 -35.53 6.81
N GLU A 166 -11.91 -35.64 7.86
CA GLU A 166 -11.64 -36.93 8.53
C GLU A 166 -12.05 -36.85 10.01
N LEU A 167 -12.59 -37.96 10.51
CA LEU A 167 -12.96 -38.16 11.90
C LEU A 167 -11.88 -38.98 12.61
N GLN A 168 -11.39 -38.48 13.74
CA GLN A 168 -10.42 -39.14 14.60
C GLN A 168 -11.11 -39.78 15.81
N GLU A 169 -10.59 -40.92 16.24
CA GLU A 169 -11.08 -41.63 17.44
C GLU A 169 -10.77 -40.82 18.71
N GLU A 170 -9.56 -40.28 18.80
CA GLU A 170 -9.14 -39.46 19.93
C GLU A 170 -9.30 -37.96 19.64
N LYS A 171 -9.67 -37.23 20.68
CA LYS A 171 -9.72 -35.77 20.64
C LYS A 171 -8.30 -35.22 20.63
N VAL A 172 -7.92 -34.55 19.53
CA VAL A 172 -6.67 -33.78 19.46
C VAL A 172 -6.98 -32.31 19.66
N GLU A 173 -6.38 -31.71 20.69
CA GLU A 173 -6.56 -30.29 20.97
C GLU A 173 -6.09 -29.43 19.79
N PRO A 174 -6.86 -28.42 19.35
CA PRO A 174 -6.57 -27.70 18.11
C PRO A 174 -5.18 -27.02 18.06
N TYR A 175 -4.65 -26.58 19.21
CA TYR A 175 -3.31 -25.98 19.28
C TYR A 175 -2.21 -26.99 18.91
N ARG A 176 -2.35 -28.28 19.27
CA ARG A 176 -1.34 -29.30 18.97
C ARG A 176 -1.15 -29.50 17.47
N ARG A 177 -2.26 -29.46 16.71
CA ARG A 177 -2.22 -29.51 15.24
C ARG A 177 -1.52 -28.28 14.65
N LEU A 178 -1.73 -27.10 15.23
CA LEU A 178 -1.06 -25.89 14.78
C LEU A 178 0.45 -25.93 15.09
N LEU A 179 0.84 -26.49 16.24
CA LEU A 179 2.25 -26.71 16.56
C LEU A 179 2.90 -27.74 15.63
N GLU A 180 2.18 -28.79 15.23
CA GLU A 180 2.65 -29.74 14.23
C GLU A 180 2.79 -29.09 12.83
N GLN A 181 1.86 -28.21 12.45
CA GLN A 181 1.99 -27.40 11.23
C GLN A 181 3.22 -26.49 11.29
N PHE A 182 3.48 -25.85 12.43
CA PHE A 182 4.70 -25.07 12.65
C PHE A 182 5.97 -25.91 12.48
N ARG A 183 6.01 -27.12 13.05
CA ARG A 183 7.17 -28.04 12.97
C ARG A 183 7.40 -28.58 11.56
N SER A 184 6.33 -28.88 10.83
CA SER A 184 6.39 -29.49 9.50
C SER A 184 6.55 -28.46 8.37
N ALA A 185 6.25 -27.19 8.62
CA ALA A 185 6.33 -26.12 7.63
C ALA A 185 7.76 -25.88 7.14
N ARG A 186 7.92 -25.85 5.80
CA ARG A 186 9.21 -25.62 5.13
C ARG A 186 9.55 -24.14 5.00
N HIS A 187 8.54 -23.27 4.96
CA HIS A 187 8.74 -21.84 4.74
C HIS A 187 8.48 -21.03 6.03
N PRO A 188 9.36 -20.09 6.42
CA PRO A 188 9.21 -19.32 7.67
C PRO A 188 7.88 -18.56 7.81
N LYS A 189 7.31 -18.11 6.69
CA LYS A 189 5.97 -17.49 6.68
C LYS A 189 4.86 -18.44 7.17
N GLU A 190 4.92 -19.72 6.78
CA GLU A 190 3.96 -20.74 7.20
C GLU A 190 4.16 -21.07 8.69
N GLN A 191 5.43 -21.14 9.12
CA GLN A 191 5.79 -21.31 10.54
C GLN A 191 5.18 -20.19 11.40
N VAL A 192 5.41 -18.92 11.05
CA VAL A 192 4.85 -17.77 11.78
C VAL A 192 3.32 -17.81 11.79
N THR A 193 2.69 -18.15 10.66
CA THR A 193 1.22 -18.20 10.57
C THR A 193 0.62 -19.27 11.49
N ALA A 194 1.22 -20.46 11.50
CA ALA A 194 0.78 -21.56 12.36
C ALA A 194 1.00 -21.23 13.85
N LEU A 195 2.15 -20.64 14.19
CA LEU A 195 2.51 -20.28 15.56
C LEU A 195 1.63 -19.14 16.11
N ASP A 196 1.40 -18.07 15.34
CA ASP A 196 0.50 -16.97 15.72
C ASP A 196 -0.94 -17.49 15.96
N ALA A 197 -1.38 -18.51 15.21
CA ALA A 197 -2.67 -19.15 15.43
C ALA A 197 -2.66 -20.04 16.69
N ALA A 198 -1.57 -20.77 16.95
CA ALA A 198 -1.42 -21.60 18.13
C ALA A 198 -1.43 -20.74 19.41
N LEU A 199 -0.67 -19.64 19.42
CA LEU A 199 -0.52 -18.76 20.58
C LEU A 199 -1.86 -18.20 21.08
N LYS A 200 -2.77 -17.85 20.17
CA LYS A 200 -4.12 -17.40 20.52
C LYS A 200 -4.91 -18.42 21.32
N LEU A 201 -4.67 -19.71 21.09
CA LEU A 201 -5.32 -20.80 21.82
C LEU A 201 -4.58 -21.11 23.12
N LEU A 202 -3.25 -21.06 23.10
CA LEU A 202 -2.41 -21.33 24.26
C LEU A 202 -2.65 -20.37 25.43
N GLN A 203 -3.03 -19.11 25.17
CA GLN A 203 -3.36 -18.13 26.22
C GLN A 203 -4.43 -18.60 27.21
N SER A 204 -5.28 -19.55 26.82
CA SER A 204 -6.36 -20.11 27.66
C SER A 204 -6.08 -21.52 28.19
N ILE A 205 -4.89 -22.08 27.94
CA ILE A 205 -4.58 -23.48 28.23
C ILE A 205 -3.45 -23.54 29.26
N PRO A 206 -3.65 -24.23 30.40
CA PRO A 206 -2.59 -24.47 31.36
C PRO A 206 -1.65 -25.56 30.80
N LEU A 207 -0.59 -25.15 30.12
CA LEU A 207 0.48 -26.04 29.71
C LEU A 207 1.50 -26.22 30.85
N GLU A 208 2.08 -27.41 30.91
CA GLU A 208 3.18 -27.71 31.83
C GLU A 208 4.43 -26.91 31.45
N LEU A 209 5.24 -26.56 32.45
CA LEU A 209 6.44 -25.72 32.28
C LEU A 209 7.42 -26.31 31.24
N GLU A 210 7.60 -27.62 31.25
CA GLU A 210 8.53 -28.29 30.33
C GLU A 210 8.02 -28.29 28.88
N GLU A 211 6.71 -28.37 28.67
CA GLU A 211 6.12 -28.27 27.33
C GLU A 211 6.30 -26.87 26.74
N LEU A 212 6.11 -25.82 27.56
CA LEU A 212 6.38 -24.45 27.16
C LEU A 212 7.87 -24.19 26.89
N ARG A 213 8.76 -24.76 27.72
CA ARG A 213 10.22 -24.65 27.53
C ARG A 213 10.67 -25.27 26.22
N MET A 214 10.21 -26.49 25.92
CA MET A 214 10.50 -27.17 24.66
C MET A 214 9.98 -26.39 23.46
N LEU A 215 8.75 -25.86 23.54
CA LEU A 215 8.19 -25.05 22.47
C LEU A 215 9.01 -23.76 22.25
N ALA A 216 9.40 -23.06 23.31
CA ALA A 216 10.23 -21.86 23.19
C ALA A 216 11.58 -22.16 22.52
N GLN A 217 12.22 -23.29 22.85
CA GLN A 217 13.46 -23.74 22.22
C GLN A 217 13.28 -24.08 20.73
N GLU A 218 12.19 -24.75 20.36
CA GLU A 218 11.87 -25.05 18.96
C GLU A 218 11.69 -23.76 18.13
N VAL A 219 10.95 -22.80 18.67
CA VAL A 219 10.73 -21.48 18.03
C VAL A 219 12.04 -20.71 17.93
N GLN A 220 12.88 -20.77 18.96
CA GLN A 220 14.21 -20.17 18.94
C GLN A 220 15.08 -20.72 17.82
N GLY A 221 15.18 -22.05 17.70
CA GLY A 221 15.94 -22.68 16.63
C GLY A 221 15.40 -22.34 15.24
N ALA A 222 14.08 -22.16 15.09
CA ALA A 222 13.49 -21.70 13.84
C ALA A 222 13.88 -20.25 13.50
N ALA A 223 13.90 -19.36 14.49
CA ALA A 223 14.32 -17.96 14.31
C ALA A 223 15.80 -17.86 13.91
N GLU A 224 16.66 -18.65 14.54
CA GLU A 224 18.10 -18.72 14.24
C GLU A 224 18.38 -19.16 12.80
N ARG A 225 17.73 -20.24 12.34
CA ARG A 225 17.86 -20.72 10.96
C ARG A 225 17.40 -19.66 9.94
N GLY A 226 16.37 -18.89 10.27
CA GLY A 226 15.81 -17.85 9.40
C GLY A 226 16.52 -16.49 9.43
N GLY A 227 17.29 -16.20 10.49
CA GLY A 227 17.74 -14.85 10.84
C GLY A 227 18.47 -14.06 9.75
N ARG A 228 19.28 -14.72 8.90
CA ARG A 228 20.05 -14.04 7.85
C ARG A 228 19.29 -13.87 6.53
N ILE A 229 18.40 -14.80 6.22
CA ILE A 229 17.70 -14.86 4.92
C ILE A 229 16.34 -14.15 5.02
N HIS A 230 15.62 -14.37 6.12
CA HIS A 230 14.26 -13.89 6.35
C HIS A 230 14.17 -13.09 7.65
N ALA A 231 14.87 -11.96 7.73
CA ALA A 231 15.00 -11.14 8.94
C ALA A 231 13.63 -10.78 9.56
N THR A 232 12.65 -10.36 8.76
CA THR A 232 11.28 -10.08 9.25
C THR A 232 10.66 -11.30 9.94
N LYS A 233 10.77 -12.49 9.34
CA LYS A 233 10.17 -13.71 9.90
C LYS A 233 10.90 -14.21 11.13
N ALA A 234 12.22 -14.06 11.19
CA ALA A 234 12.98 -14.33 12.40
C ALA A 234 12.56 -13.40 13.55
N ILE A 235 12.35 -12.11 13.29
CA ILE A 235 11.82 -11.16 14.28
C ILE A 235 10.43 -11.60 14.78
N GLU A 236 9.54 -11.99 13.87
CA GLU A 236 8.20 -12.48 14.25
C GLU A 236 8.25 -13.76 15.11
N LEU A 237 9.17 -14.68 14.82
CA LEU A 237 9.38 -15.89 15.63
C LEU A 237 9.94 -15.56 17.02
N VAL A 238 10.90 -14.63 17.13
CA VAL A 238 11.42 -14.18 18.43
C VAL A 238 10.31 -13.52 19.26
N LEU A 239 9.47 -12.68 18.65
CA LEU A 239 8.33 -12.07 19.34
C LEU A 239 7.34 -13.11 19.88
N ALA A 240 7.09 -14.17 19.09
CA ALA A 240 6.24 -15.30 19.46
C ALA A 240 6.85 -16.15 20.59
N ARG A 241 8.17 -16.41 20.54
CA ARG A 241 8.92 -17.06 21.63
C ARG A 241 8.79 -16.28 22.93
N ASP A 242 8.94 -14.96 22.87
CA ASP A 242 8.80 -14.10 24.05
C ASP A 242 7.36 -14.09 24.59
N GLU A 243 6.35 -14.30 23.73
CA GLU A 243 4.96 -14.49 24.18
C GLU A 243 4.76 -15.83 24.88
N ILE A 244 5.40 -16.91 24.40
CA ILE A 244 5.39 -18.22 25.07
C ILE A 244 6.01 -18.09 26.47
N ALA A 245 7.15 -17.41 26.58
CA ALA A 245 7.81 -17.20 27.88
C ALA A 245 6.94 -16.40 28.87
N LYS A 246 6.07 -15.52 28.37
CA LYS A 246 5.12 -14.78 29.22
C LYS A 246 3.93 -15.60 29.70
N LEU A 247 3.67 -16.78 29.13
CA LEU A 247 2.62 -17.68 29.63
C LEU A 247 2.96 -18.28 31.00
N ASN A 248 4.25 -18.33 31.35
CA ASN A 248 4.72 -18.78 32.66
C ASN A 248 6.01 -18.07 33.05
N GLU A 249 5.96 -17.24 34.09
CA GLU A 249 7.10 -16.42 34.54
C GLU A 249 8.36 -17.24 34.86
N ALA A 250 8.24 -18.53 35.22
CA ALA A 250 9.37 -19.42 35.47
C ALA A 250 10.23 -19.73 34.23
N LEU A 251 9.78 -19.32 33.03
CA LEU A 251 10.57 -19.39 31.78
C LEU A 251 11.52 -18.21 31.60
N MET A 252 11.38 -17.15 32.41
CA MET A 252 12.21 -15.95 32.30
C MET A 252 13.31 -15.91 33.38
N PRO A 253 14.53 -15.45 33.06
CA PRO A 253 14.97 -14.99 31.74
C PRO A 253 15.28 -16.17 30.78
N LEU A 254 15.07 -15.96 29.50
CA LEU A 254 15.55 -16.86 28.45
C LEU A 254 17.05 -16.59 28.24
N GLU A 255 17.90 -17.24 29.04
CA GLU A 255 19.37 -17.09 28.96
C GLU A 255 19.92 -17.63 27.62
N GLU A 256 20.96 -16.96 27.10
CA GLU A 256 21.77 -17.39 25.94
C GLU A 256 21.04 -17.57 24.60
N GLN A 257 20.17 -16.63 24.22
CA GLN A 257 19.39 -16.73 22.98
C GLN A 257 19.52 -15.50 22.08
N VAL A 258 19.32 -15.71 20.77
CA VAL A 258 19.15 -14.62 19.80
C VAL A 258 18.05 -13.69 20.29
N SER A 259 18.43 -12.46 20.62
CA SER A 259 17.50 -11.43 21.08
C SER A 259 16.97 -10.63 19.89
N LEU A 260 15.82 -10.01 20.09
CA LEU A 260 15.28 -9.03 19.13
C LEU A 260 16.30 -7.93 18.83
N ALA A 261 16.99 -7.44 19.87
CA ALA A 261 18.05 -6.44 19.73
C ALA A 261 19.20 -6.92 18.83
N SER A 262 19.68 -8.16 19.02
CA SER A 262 20.75 -8.72 18.16
C SER A 262 20.33 -8.91 16.70
N LEU A 263 19.06 -9.28 16.44
CA LEU A 263 18.55 -9.43 15.08
C LEU A 263 18.44 -8.08 14.38
N LEU A 264 17.94 -7.07 15.08
CA LEU A 264 17.84 -5.70 14.58
C LEU A 264 19.22 -5.11 14.29
N ALA A 265 20.18 -5.30 15.20
CA ALA A 265 21.57 -4.85 15.01
C ALA A 265 22.19 -5.48 13.75
N THR A 266 22.03 -6.79 13.58
CA THR A 266 22.55 -7.53 12.42
C THR A 266 21.83 -7.16 11.11
N SER A 267 20.59 -6.69 11.20
CA SER A 267 19.74 -6.36 10.05
C SER A 267 19.53 -4.84 9.87
N SER A 268 20.38 -4.00 10.45
CA SER A 268 20.25 -2.54 10.47
C SER A 268 20.05 -1.89 9.08
N LYS A 269 20.65 -2.46 8.03
CA LYS A 269 20.49 -1.95 6.65
C LYS A 269 19.13 -2.29 6.01
N LYS A 270 18.37 -3.21 6.59
CA LYS A 270 17.09 -3.71 6.07
C LYS A 270 15.88 -3.22 6.86
N LEU A 271 16.04 -2.23 7.73
CA LEU A 271 14.95 -1.75 8.60
C LEU A 271 13.70 -1.33 7.81
N ALA A 272 13.85 -0.63 6.69
CA ALA A 272 12.72 -0.26 5.84
C ALA A 272 11.96 -1.48 5.27
N GLU A 273 12.69 -2.52 4.81
CA GLU A 273 12.10 -3.77 4.31
C GLU A 273 11.39 -4.54 5.43
N ILE A 274 12.00 -4.59 6.62
CA ILE A 274 11.44 -5.26 7.79
C ILE A 274 10.09 -4.64 8.15
N PHE A 275 10.04 -3.30 8.32
CA PHE A 275 8.79 -2.62 8.70
C PHE A 275 7.74 -2.64 7.59
N ALA A 276 8.12 -2.70 6.32
CA ALA A 276 7.17 -2.85 5.21
C ALA A 276 6.45 -4.21 5.21
N GLU A 277 7.11 -5.27 5.68
CA GLU A 277 6.54 -6.63 5.75
C GLU A 277 5.92 -6.99 7.12
N LEU A 278 6.34 -6.29 8.17
CA LEU A 278 5.96 -6.59 9.55
C LEU A 278 4.50 -6.18 9.81
N PRO A 279 3.67 -7.02 10.45
CA PRO A 279 2.34 -6.61 10.86
C PRO A 279 2.39 -5.41 11.80
N SER A 280 1.57 -4.38 11.54
CA SER A 280 1.57 -3.14 12.33
C SER A 280 1.21 -3.31 13.82
N SER A 281 0.62 -4.44 14.21
CA SER A 281 0.43 -4.80 15.63
C SER A 281 1.74 -5.13 16.35
N LYS A 282 2.83 -5.41 15.63
CA LYS A 282 4.14 -5.78 16.17
C LYS A 282 5.11 -4.58 16.25
N TYR A 283 4.78 -3.43 15.66
CA TYR A 283 5.68 -2.26 15.59
C TYR A 283 6.21 -1.80 16.94
N ARG A 284 5.32 -1.60 17.92
CA ARG A 284 5.69 -1.12 19.25
C ARG A 284 6.76 -2.00 19.89
N ARG A 285 6.51 -3.30 19.97
CA ARG A 285 7.45 -4.27 20.57
C ARG A 285 8.79 -4.32 19.84
N VAL A 286 8.80 -4.15 18.51
CA VAL A 286 10.03 -4.07 17.73
C VAL A 286 10.81 -2.78 17.99
N LEU A 287 10.12 -1.65 18.05
CA LEU A 287 10.70 -0.34 18.33
C LEU A 287 11.23 -0.23 19.76
N GLU A 288 10.57 -0.84 20.76
CA GLU A 288 11.04 -0.90 22.15
C GLU A 288 12.45 -1.54 22.28
N ALA A 289 12.84 -2.39 21.33
CA ALA A 289 14.17 -2.98 21.30
C ALA A 289 15.25 -2.09 20.64
N PHE A 290 14.89 -0.95 20.04
CA PHE A 290 15.83 -0.08 19.32
C PHE A 290 16.95 0.49 20.21
N PRO A 291 16.68 1.02 21.42
CA PRO A 291 17.74 1.52 22.29
C PRO A 291 18.78 0.44 22.60
N SER A 292 18.33 -0.78 22.90
CA SER A 292 19.21 -1.92 23.15
C SER A 292 19.93 -2.42 21.88
N ALA A 293 19.29 -2.34 20.71
CA ALA A 293 19.84 -2.82 19.44
C ALA A 293 20.93 -1.90 18.86
N PHE A 294 20.75 -0.58 19.01
CA PHE A 294 21.58 0.42 18.33
C PHE A 294 22.36 1.33 19.28
N SER A 295 22.18 1.16 20.60
CA SER A 295 22.78 2.02 21.62
C SER A 295 22.51 3.49 21.26
N ASP A 296 23.50 4.38 21.36
CA ASP A 296 23.33 5.82 21.10
C ASP A 296 22.86 6.17 19.67
N ARG A 297 22.92 5.24 18.71
CA ARG A 297 22.51 5.46 17.31
C ARG A 297 21.06 5.09 17.01
N TRP A 298 20.26 4.75 18.03
CA TRP A 298 18.87 4.37 17.81
C TRP A 298 18.05 5.53 17.22
N GLN A 299 18.31 6.77 17.62
CA GLN A 299 17.66 7.96 17.08
C GLN A 299 17.92 8.13 15.58
N GLU A 300 19.17 8.00 15.15
CA GLU A 300 19.55 8.03 13.72
C GLU A 300 18.81 6.96 12.91
N SER A 301 18.66 5.77 13.50
CA SER A 301 17.96 4.64 12.88
C SER A 301 16.46 4.94 12.72
N THR A 302 15.83 5.58 13.70
CA THR A 302 14.43 6.03 13.59
C THR A 302 14.27 7.15 12.56
N GLN A 303 15.23 8.07 12.45
CA GLN A 303 15.22 9.12 11.42
C GLN A 303 15.26 8.53 10.00
N GLN A 304 16.05 7.48 9.78
CA GLN A 304 16.08 6.77 8.51
C GLN A 304 14.74 6.09 8.21
N LEU A 305 14.10 5.48 9.22
CA LEU A 305 12.79 4.85 9.08
C LEU A 305 11.68 5.85 8.75
N LEU A 306 11.68 7.05 9.32
CA LEU A 306 10.68 8.09 9.06
C LEU A 306 10.58 8.48 7.58
N ARG A 307 11.62 8.25 6.77
CA ARG A 307 11.62 8.48 5.32
C ARG A 307 10.69 7.53 4.54
N TYR A 308 10.31 6.42 5.15
CA TYR A 308 9.48 5.37 4.57
C TYR A 308 8.24 5.05 5.41
N ALA A 309 8.16 5.57 6.63
CA ALA A 309 7.13 5.25 7.60
C ALA A 309 5.75 5.77 7.19
N GLU A 310 4.76 4.89 7.28
CA GLU A 310 3.34 5.23 7.22
C GLU A 310 2.84 5.73 8.58
N PRO A 311 1.63 6.34 8.65
CA PRO A 311 1.15 7.05 9.85
C PRO A 311 1.20 6.24 11.15
N ARG A 312 0.89 4.94 11.09
CA ARG A 312 0.92 4.09 12.29
C ARG A 312 2.35 3.85 12.80
N LEU A 313 3.31 3.70 11.89
CA LEU A 313 4.71 3.57 12.28
C LEU A 313 5.25 4.89 12.83
N ILE A 314 4.90 6.03 12.22
CA ILE A 314 5.27 7.36 12.74
C ILE A 314 4.79 7.52 14.19
N ASN A 315 3.55 7.15 14.47
CA ASN A 315 3.00 7.22 15.83
C ASN A 315 3.76 6.35 16.84
N GLU A 316 4.12 5.12 16.48
CA GLU A 316 4.89 4.26 17.38
C GLU A 316 6.35 4.71 17.51
N ILE A 317 6.94 5.35 16.49
CA ILE A 317 8.25 6.02 16.62
C ILE A 317 8.14 7.17 17.63
N PHE A 318 7.11 8.01 17.53
CA PHE A 318 6.87 9.06 18.52
C PHE A 318 6.73 8.50 19.93
N ASN A 319 5.90 7.46 20.11
CA ASN A 319 5.73 6.78 21.41
C ASN A 319 7.05 6.21 21.96
N LEU A 320 7.97 5.76 21.09
CA LEU A 320 9.30 5.31 21.53
C LEU A 320 10.08 6.47 22.17
N PHE A 321 10.07 7.66 21.56
CA PHE A 321 10.72 8.84 22.14
C PHE A 321 10.05 9.27 23.45
N GLU A 322 8.71 9.25 23.52
CA GLU A 322 7.97 9.55 24.76
C GLU A 322 8.35 8.59 25.89
N ASN A 323 8.37 7.29 25.62
CA ASN A 323 8.72 6.27 26.61
C ASN A 323 10.19 6.36 27.08
N GLN A 324 11.06 7.00 26.30
CA GLN A 324 12.45 7.26 26.66
C GLN A 324 12.64 8.65 27.31
N GLU A 325 11.55 9.40 27.56
CA GLU A 325 11.58 10.78 28.05
C GLU A 325 12.35 11.74 27.13
N GLN A 326 12.35 11.46 25.82
CA GLN A 326 13.10 12.20 24.79
C GLN A 326 12.21 12.97 23.82
N HIS A 327 11.09 13.51 24.30
CA HIS A 327 10.15 14.32 23.51
C HIS A 327 10.84 15.45 22.72
N GLU A 328 11.71 16.19 23.39
CA GLU A 328 12.44 17.32 22.77
C GLU A 328 13.40 16.87 21.66
N ALA A 329 13.96 15.67 21.74
CA ALA A 329 14.77 15.12 20.66
C ALA A 329 13.93 14.80 19.41
N PHE A 330 12.71 14.28 19.59
CA PHE A 330 11.78 14.07 18.48
C PHE A 330 11.34 15.40 17.86
N LYS A 331 11.05 16.41 18.67
CA LYS A 331 10.74 17.77 18.18
C LYS A 331 11.88 18.35 17.36
N ALA A 332 13.12 18.24 17.83
CA ALA A 332 14.29 18.70 17.09
C ALA A 332 14.43 17.99 15.73
N LEU A 333 14.15 16.68 15.69
CA LEU A 333 14.12 15.89 14.46
C LEU A 333 13.04 16.39 13.50
N ALA A 334 11.82 16.62 13.99
CA ALA A 334 10.69 17.12 13.20
C ALA A 334 10.97 18.52 12.64
N ALA A 335 11.45 19.45 13.49
CA ALA A 335 11.82 20.81 13.11
C ALA A 335 12.87 20.80 11.98
N ARG A 336 13.92 20.00 12.14
CA ARG A 336 14.95 19.83 11.13
C ARG A 336 14.38 19.30 9.81
N ALA A 337 13.52 18.29 9.86
CA ALA A 337 12.92 17.71 8.66
C ALA A 337 11.99 18.69 7.92
N ILE A 338 11.31 19.58 8.64
CA ILE A 338 10.48 20.66 8.09
C ILE A 338 11.36 21.72 7.42
N GLN A 339 12.40 22.18 8.12
CA GLN A 339 13.33 23.22 7.67
C GLN A 339 14.12 22.77 6.42
N GLU A 340 14.65 21.54 6.44
CA GLU A 340 15.40 20.94 5.32
C GLU A 340 14.49 20.46 4.17
N ARG A 341 13.15 20.60 4.29
CA ARG A 341 12.15 20.12 3.32
C ARG A 341 12.25 18.61 3.02
N SER A 342 12.78 17.84 3.95
CA SER A 342 13.03 16.40 3.80
C SER A 342 11.91 15.51 4.33
N ALA A 343 10.97 16.05 5.10
CA ALA A 343 9.82 15.32 5.63
C ALA A 343 8.91 14.76 4.52
N THR A 344 8.34 13.57 4.75
CA THR A 344 7.41 12.92 3.82
C THR A 344 5.98 13.47 3.96
N SER A 345 5.14 13.28 2.94
CA SER A 345 3.72 13.68 3.03
C SER A 345 2.99 13.00 4.20
N ASP A 346 3.28 11.72 4.50
CA ASP A 346 2.66 11.02 5.62
C ASP A 346 3.13 11.58 6.98
N PHE A 347 4.41 11.96 7.10
CA PHE A 347 4.93 12.56 8.33
C PHE A 347 4.36 13.96 8.57
N LEU A 348 4.33 14.80 7.53
CA LEU A 348 3.74 16.13 7.62
C LEU A 348 2.24 16.07 7.91
N LYS A 349 1.53 15.13 7.28
CA LYS A 349 0.10 14.88 7.58
C LYS A 349 -0.12 14.50 9.04
N TRP A 350 0.74 13.64 9.60
CA TRP A 350 0.66 13.24 10.99
C TRP A 350 0.93 14.43 11.94
N ILE A 351 1.92 15.29 11.64
CA ILE A 351 2.14 16.53 12.41
C ILE A 351 0.87 17.41 12.37
N CYS A 352 0.23 17.56 11.21
CA CYS A 352 -1.02 18.32 11.09
C CYS A 352 -2.20 17.72 11.86
N SER A 353 -2.27 16.38 12.02
CA SER A 353 -3.31 15.75 12.84
C SER A 353 -3.09 15.98 14.34
N GLU A 354 -1.85 16.20 14.76
CA GLU A 354 -1.48 16.45 16.16
C GLU A 354 -1.39 17.95 16.52
N ARG A 355 -1.93 18.82 15.65
CA ARG A 355 -1.83 20.28 15.75
C ARG A 355 -2.41 20.92 17.02
N THR A 356 -3.34 20.23 17.70
CA THR A 356 -3.97 20.72 18.93
C THR A 356 -3.40 20.08 20.20
N ASN A 357 -2.47 19.13 20.05
CA ASN A 357 -2.03 18.29 21.16
C ASN A 357 -0.51 18.31 21.28
N ILE A 358 0.19 17.60 20.39
CA ILE A 358 1.61 17.29 20.57
C ILE A 358 2.51 18.39 19.98
N PHE A 359 2.08 19.02 18.87
CA PHE A 359 2.92 19.96 18.11
C PHE A 359 2.23 21.27 17.70
N PRO A 360 1.56 22.01 18.60
CA PRO A 360 0.98 23.30 18.25
C PRO A 360 2.01 24.29 17.69
N GLU A 361 3.27 24.22 18.12
CA GLU A 361 4.35 25.12 17.70
C GLU A 361 4.79 24.93 16.24
N PHE A 362 4.59 23.74 15.65
CA PHE A 362 4.94 23.49 14.26
C PHE A 362 3.87 23.99 13.28
N ILE A 363 2.71 24.43 13.77
CA ILE A 363 1.59 24.84 12.93
C ILE A 363 1.78 26.28 12.50
N ASN A 364 2.62 26.46 11.49
CA ASN A 364 3.05 27.75 10.99
C ASN A 364 3.35 27.71 9.47
N HIS A 365 3.76 28.86 8.92
CA HIS A 365 4.00 29.02 7.49
C HIS A 365 5.17 28.17 6.98
N GLU A 366 6.15 27.85 7.84
CA GLU A 366 7.25 26.97 7.48
C GLU A 366 6.76 25.55 7.26
N LEU A 367 5.87 25.04 8.12
CA LEU A 367 5.24 23.74 7.91
C LEU A 367 4.42 23.75 6.62
N PHE A 368 3.68 24.82 6.33
CA PHE A 368 2.92 24.90 5.08
C PHE A 368 3.83 24.85 3.85
N ALA A 369 4.96 25.57 3.87
CA ALA A 369 5.94 25.49 2.80
C ALA A 369 6.55 24.07 2.66
N ALA A 370 6.74 23.33 3.76
CA ALA A 370 7.21 21.93 3.70
C ALA A 370 6.15 21.02 3.08
N ILE A 371 4.88 21.25 3.41
CA ILE A 371 3.73 20.54 2.82
C ILE A 371 3.71 20.73 1.31
N LEU A 372 3.81 21.97 0.83
CA LEU A 372 3.82 22.26 -0.61
C LEU A 372 4.98 21.54 -1.33
N SER A 373 6.20 21.63 -0.79
CA SER A 373 7.36 20.94 -1.35
C SER A 373 7.22 19.41 -1.35
N ALA A 374 6.62 18.83 -0.30
CA ALA A 374 6.39 17.39 -0.23
C ALA A 374 5.33 16.93 -1.24
N LEU A 375 4.25 17.69 -1.40
CA LEU A 375 3.20 17.40 -2.39
C LEU A 375 3.72 17.50 -3.82
N GLU A 376 4.55 18.50 -4.13
CA GLU A 376 5.19 18.65 -5.44
C GLU A 376 6.10 17.46 -5.76
N ARG A 377 6.94 17.06 -4.79
CA ARG A 377 7.81 15.89 -4.93
C ARG A 377 7.03 14.59 -5.16
N ASP A 378 5.87 14.43 -4.49
CA ASP A 378 5.04 13.24 -4.59
C ASP A 378 4.08 13.23 -5.81
N MET A 379 4.01 14.31 -6.60
CA MET A 379 3.08 14.45 -7.73
C MET A 379 3.24 13.34 -8.79
N HIS A 380 4.46 12.83 -8.95
CA HIS A 380 4.78 11.74 -9.88
C HIS A 380 5.22 10.45 -9.19
N ALA A 381 5.05 10.36 -7.86
CA ALA A 381 5.39 9.16 -7.11
C ALA A 381 4.35 8.05 -7.36
N GLU A 382 4.81 6.80 -7.45
CA GLU A 382 3.91 5.63 -7.53
C GLU A 382 3.05 5.51 -6.26
N ALA A 383 3.62 5.87 -5.11
CA ALA A 383 2.92 5.91 -3.84
C ALA A 383 1.95 7.10 -3.78
N LYS A 384 0.65 6.82 -3.63
CA LYS A 384 -0.43 7.83 -3.57
C LYS A 384 -0.47 8.62 -2.25
N ARG A 385 0.64 8.78 -1.54
CA ARG A 385 0.71 9.52 -0.26
C ARG A 385 0.44 11.02 -0.44
N GLY A 386 1.04 11.65 -1.45
CA GLY A 386 0.80 13.07 -1.75
C GLY A 386 -0.67 13.34 -2.10
N ALA A 387 -1.28 12.49 -2.92
CA ALA A 387 -2.71 12.61 -3.27
C ALA A 387 -3.61 12.52 -2.02
N ARG A 388 -3.40 11.53 -1.15
CA ARG A 388 -4.15 11.37 0.11
C ARG A 388 -3.93 12.51 1.10
N PHE A 389 -2.75 13.13 1.10
CA PHE A 389 -2.49 14.29 1.95
C PHE A 389 -3.17 15.55 1.40
N ARG A 390 -3.08 15.77 0.08
CA ARG A 390 -3.78 16.85 -0.61
C ARG A 390 -5.30 16.80 -0.34
N GLU A 391 -5.92 15.63 -0.44
CA GLU A 391 -7.35 15.45 -0.10
C GLU A 391 -7.66 15.90 1.34
N SER A 392 -6.87 15.46 2.32
CA SER A 392 -7.09 15.87 3.72
C SER A 392 -6.89 17.37 3.99
N LEU A 393 -6.10 18.09 3.18
CA LEU A 393 -5.99 19.55 3.29
C LEU A 393 -7.33 20.24 2.97
N PHE A 394 -8.16 19.63 2.12
CA PHE A 394 -9.47 20.18 1.77
C PHE A 394 -10.58 19.73 2.71
N GLU A 395 -10.50 18.52 3.26
CA GLU A 395 -11.41 18.02 4.29
C GLU A 395 -11.33 18.87 5.56
N ASP A 396 -10.11 19.19 6.01
CA ASP A 396 -9.88 20.07 7.14
C ASP A 396 -10.01 21.53 6.73
N ARG A 397 -11.11 22.19 7.12
CA ARG A 397 -11.40 23.58 6.74
C ARG A 397 -10.58 24.61 7.52
N GLU A 398 -9.98 24.23 8.64
CA GLU A 398 -9.29 25.14 9.55
C GLU A 398 -7.77 25.06 9.40
N LEU A 399 -7.23 23.92 8.96
CA LEU A 399 -5.78 23.70 8.88
C LEU A 399 -5.00 24.79 8.13
N ILE A 400 -5.46 25.24 6.96
CA ILE A 400 -4.78 26.31 6.20
C ILE A 400 -4.78 27.63 6.98
N ALA A 401 -5.87 27.92 7.69
CA ALA A 401 -5.97 29.11 8.51
C ALA A 401 -5.02 29.02 9.71
N ASP A 402 -4.97 27.86 10.38
CA ASP A 402 -4.07 27.61 11.51
C ASP A 402 -2.60 27.76 11.09
N LEU A 403 -2.21 27.19 9.94
CA LEU A 403 -0.86 27.26 9.39
C LEU A 403 -0.40 28.70 9.09
N LEU A 404 -1.32 29.62 8.79
CA LEU A 404 -0.98 30.99 8.40
C LEU A 404 -1.32 32.03 9.45
N LYS A 405 -2.00 31.66 10.54
CA LYS A 405 -2.50 32.60 11.56
C LYS A 405 -1.42 33.51 12.12
N ASN A 406 -0.21 33.00 12.30
CA ASN A 406 0.93 33.72 12.85
C ASN A 406 1.98 34.10 11.80
N ALA A 407 1.68 33.93 10.51
CA ALA A 407 2.59 34.32 9.44
C ALA A 407 2.63 35.85 9.32
N ASP A 408 3.81 36.42 9.09
CA ASP A 408 3.88 37.81 8.68
C ASP A 408 3.37 38.00 7.24
N ILE A 409 3.23 39.25 6.81
CA ILE A 409 2.68 39.57 5.50
C ILE A 409 3.57 39.06 4.36
N ASP A 410 4.89 39.01 4.54
CA ASP A 410 5.84 38.62 3.50
C ASP A 410 5.92 37.10 3.35
N ASP A 411 5.85 36.36 4.45
CA ASP A 411 5.72 34.90 4.48
C ASP A 411 4.39 34.45 3.89
N ALA A 412 3.30 35.15 4.23
CA ALA A 412 1.99 34.89 3.66
C ALA A 412 1.98 35.17 2.15
N ARG A 413 2.58 36.27 1.69
CA ARG A 413 2.79 36.57 0.25
C ARG A 413 3.58 35.47 -0.44
N ASN A 414 4.71 35.04 0.14
CA ASN A 414 5.54 33.99 -0.43
C ASN A 414 4.79 32.66 -0.55
N THR A 415 3.94 32.34 0.43
CA THR A 415 3.08 31.17 0.40
C THR A 415 2.04 31.25 -0.72
N VAL A 416 1.37 32.40 -0.87
CA VAL A 416 0.41 32.63 -1.97
C VAL A 416 1.09 32.50 -3.34
N ARG A 417 2.29 33.07 -3.52
CA ARG A 417 3.07 32.91 -4.77
C ARG A 417 3.31 31.45 -5.10
N LYS A 418 3.76 30.66 -4.10
CA LYS A 418 4.00 29.22 -4.27
C LYS A 418 2.73 28.47 -4.66
N ILE A 419 1.58 28.76 -4.01
CA ILE A 419 0.29 28.13 -4.36
C ILE A 419 -0.12 28.46 -5.80
N MET A 420 0.10 29.71 -6.24
CA MET A 420 -0.26 30.16 -7.59
C MET A 420 0.52 29.42 -8.68
N ILE A 421 1.83 29.24 -8.48
CA ILE A 421 2.71 28.60 -9.46
C ILE A 421 2.78 27.07 -9.32
N SER A 422 2.30 26.51 -8.20
CA SER A 422 2.43 25.08 -7.95
C SER A 422 1.56 24.25 -8.91
N PRO A 423 2.13 23.18 -9.51
CA PRO A 423 1.38 22.26 -10.37
C PRO A 423 0.52 21.27 -9.58
N VAL A 424 0.63 21.24 -8.24
CA VAL A 424 -0.08 20.27 -7.37
C VAL A 424 -1.59 20.48 -7.37
N PHE A 425 -2.05 21.72 -7.53
CA PHE A 425 -3.46 22.09 -7.41
C PHE A 425 -4.05 22.42 -8.78
N GLY A 426 -5.22 21.85 -9.07
CA GLY A 426 -6.06 22.32 -10.18
C GLY A 426 -6.69 23.69 -9.87
N ASP A 427 -7.36 24.29 -10.85
CA ASP A 427 -7.88 25.66 -10.72
C ASP A 427 -8.90 25.82 -9.57
N LEU A 428 -9.77 24.84 -9.38
CA LEU A 428 -10.76 24.84 -8.29
C LEU A 428 -10.09 24.70 -6.92
N ASP A 429 -9.16 23.75 -6.80
CA ASP A 429 -8.37 23.51 -5.60
C ASP A 429 -7.59 24.76 -5.20
N ARG A 430 -6.93 25.39 -6.19
CA ARG A 430 -6.16 26.63 -6.01
C ARG A 430 -7.05 27.76 -5.50
N ARG A 431 -8.20 28.00 -6.14
CA ARG A 431 -9.18 29.02 -5.69
C ARG A 431 -9.67 28.76 -4.28
N SER A 432 -9.94 27.50 -3.93
CA SER A 432 -10.39 27.10 -2.59
C SER A 432 -9.32 27.37 -1.52
N ILE A 433 -8.06 27.01 -1.77
CA ILE A 433 -6.95 27.31 -0.86
C ILE A 433 -6.79 28.82 -0.70
N LEU A 434 -6.74 29.56 -1.80
CA LEU A 434 -6.57 31.02 -1.79
C LEU A 434 -7.69 31.73 -1.04
N ALA A 435 -8.95 31.29 -1.19
CA ALA A 435 -10.06 31.82 -0.41
C ALA A 435 -9.88 31.60 1.11
N ARG A 436 -9.30 30.46 1.51
CA ARG A 436 -8.98 30.18 2.93
C ARG A 436 -7.82 31.04 3.42
N VAL A 437 -6.81 31.30 2.58
CA VAL A 437 -5.72 32.24 2.91
C VAL A 437 -6.28 33.65 3.13
N LEU A 438 -7.15 34.13 2.24
CA LEU A 438 -7.77 35.45 2.34
C LEU A 438 -8.64 35.64 3.58
N LYS A 439 -9.16 34.56 4.16
CA LYS A 439 -9.88 34.60 5.44
C LYS A 439 -8.98 35.03 6.60
N VAL A 440 -7.69 34.70 6.54
CA VAL A 440 -6.70 35.02 7.59
C VAL A 440 -5.88 36.25 7.24
N HIS A 441 -5.56 36.44 5.96
CA HIS A 441 -4.79 37.56 5.43
C HIS A 441 -5.57 38.30 4.33
N PRO A 442 -6.59 39.11 4.68
CA PRO A 442 -7.39 39.85 3.71
C PRO A 442 -6.58 40.84 2.87
N ASP A 443 -5.47 41.35 3.40
CA ASP A 443 -4.57 42.30 2.74
C ASP A 443 -3.91 41.71 1.48
N LEU A 444 -3.99 40.39 1.28
CA LEU A 444 -3.52 39.70 0.08
C LEU A 444 -4.56 39.63 -1.03
N GLN A 445 -5.76 40.20 -0.83
CA GLN A 445 -6.83 40.18 -1.83
C GLN A 445 -6.37 40.79 -3.15
N SER A 446 -5.66 41.92 -3.11
CA SER A 446 -5.14 42.60 -4.31
C SER A 446 -4.20 41.73 -5.15
N MET A 447 -3.48 40.82 -4.49
CA MET A 447 -2.54 39.89 -5.12
C MET A 447 -3.25 38.72 -5.82
N ILE A 448 -4.48 38.39 -5.40
CA ILE A 448 -5.24 37.23 -5.89
C ILE A 448 -6.32 37.63 -6.90
N THR A 449 -6.94 38.80 -6.73
CA THR A 449 -8.02 39.30 -7.60
C THR A 449 -7.52 40.12 -8.78
N GLY A 450 -6.21 40.38 -8.89
CA GLY A 450 -5.63 41.18 -9.96
C GLY A 450 -5.91 42.68 -9.86
N ASP A 451 -6.49 43.17 -8.76
CA ASP A 451 -6.78 44.61 -8.59
C ASP A 451 -5.53 45.46 -8.31
N GLN A 452 -4.36 44.82 -8.25
CA GLN A 452 -3.05 45.45 -8.33
C GLN A 452 -2.35 45.29 -9.68
N ASP A 453 -3.05 44.85 -10.74
CA ASP A 453 -2.53 44.90 -12.12
C ASP A 453 -2.26 46.33 -12.60
N LYS A 454 -2.73 47.36 -11.87
CA LYS A 454 -2.48 48.78 -12.18
C LYS A 454 -1.39 49.46 -11.34
N GLU A 455 -0.95 48.90 -10.22
CA GLU A 455 0.15 49.49 -9.41
C GLU A 455 1.37 48.56 -9.26
N ILE A 456 1.21 47.24 -9.37
CA ILE A 456 2.33 46.27 -9.38
C ILE A 456 2.91 46.06 -10.80
N SER A 457 2.21 46.47 -11.87
CA SER A 457 2.80 46.51 -13.23
C SER A 457 3.97 47.49 -13.37
N SER A 458 4.31 48.24 -12.32
CA SER A 458 5.53 49.04 -12.25
C SER A 458 6.75 48.32 -11.65
N ARG A 459 6.62 47.07 -11.15
CA ARG A 459 7.74 46.30 -10.55
C ARG A 459 7.79 44.79 -10.80
N GLU A 460 6.89 44.20 -11.58
CA GLU A 460 7.25 42.97 -12.33
C GLU A 460 7.77 43.42 -13.70
N GLU A 461 9.08 43.58 -13.81
CA GLU A 461 9.75 44.04 -15.03
C GLU A 461 9.36 43.14 -16.21
N SER A 462 8.46 43.62 -17.05
CA SER A 462 8.20 43.00 -18.34
C SER A 462 9.52 42.89 -19.09
N LEU A 463 9.90 41.68 -19.48
CA LEU A 463 11.19 41.43 -20.08
C LEU A 463 11.19 41.95 -21.52
N VAL A 464 11.71 43.15 -21.75
CA VAL A 464 11.78 43.75 -23.09
C VAL A 464 12.83 43.02 -23.93
N VAL A 465 12.42 42.55 -25.10
CA VAL A 465 13.26 41.77 -26.04
C VAL A 465 12.93 42.14 -27.49
N SER A 466 13.87 41.94 -28.42
CA SER A 466 13.55 42.07 -29.84
C SER A 466 12.57 40.99 -30.30
N TRP A 467 11.77 41.29 -31.32
CA TRP A 467 10.93 40.29 -31.98
C TRP A 467 11.72 39.07 -32.48
N ALA A 468 12.93 39.29 -33.01
CA ALA A 468 13.81 38.23 -33.49
C ALA A 468 14.27 37.29 -32.35
N SER A 469 14.66 37.86 -31.20
CA SER A 469 15.04 37.07 -30.03
C SER A 469 13.85 36.34 -29.40
N LEU A 470 12.67 36.97 -29.38
CA LEU A 470 11.45 36.33 -28.90
C LEU A 470 11.11 35.10 -29.76
N GLU A 471 11.16 35.24 -31.08
CA GLU A 471 10.90 34.14 -32.01
C GLU A 471 11.95 33.02 -31.89
N ARG A 472 13.23 33.37 -31.73
CA ARG A 472 14.30 32.41 -31.47
C ARG A 472 14.04 31.58 -30.20
N ARG A 473 13.64 32.23 -29.10
CA ARG A 473 13.31 31.55 -27.83
C ARG A 473 12.03 30.71 -27.93
N LYS A 474 11.01 31.16 -28.67
CA LYS A 474 9.81 30.34 -28.95
C LYS A 474 10.17 29.07 -29.72
N LYS A 475 11.03 29.18 -30.72
CA LYS A 475 11.51 28.02 -31.50
C LYS A 475 12.36 27.06 -30.66
N GLU A 476 13.15 27.58 -29.73
CA GLU A 476 13.89 26.79 -28.75
C GLU A 476 12.94 25.99 -27.84
N HIS A 477 11.89 26.65 -27.33
CA HIS A 477 10.83 26.01 -26.53
C HIS A 477 10.08 24.94 -27.32
N GLU A 478 9.67 25.26 -28.55
CA GLU A 478 8.99 24.30 -29.43
C GLU A 478 9.87 23.07 -29.70
N ASN A 479 11.18 23.26 -29.94
CA ASN A 479 12.12 22.16 -30.12
C ASN A 479 12.27 21.30 -28.85
N LEU A 480 12.30 21.92 -27.66
CA LEU A 480 12.29 21.18 -26.38
C LEU A 480 11.05 20.30 -26.25
N VAL A 481 9.86 20.87 -26.51
CA VAL A 481 8.57 20.20 -26.30
C VAL A 481 8.28 19.14 -27.36
N THR A 482 8.54 19.43 -28.63
CA THR A 482 8.11 18.58 -29.75
C THR A 482 9.15 17.53 -30.14
N LYS A 483 10.43 17.77 -29.86
CA LYS A 483 11.54 16.89 -30.29
C LYS A 483 12.31 16.31 -29.11
N LEU A 484 12.95 17.15 -28.29
CA LEU A 484 13.94 16.71 -27.31
C LEU A 484 13.32 15.90 -26.17
N ILE A 485 12.23 16.38 -25.57
CA ILE A 485 11.54 15.67 -24.47
C ILE A 485 10.92 14.34 -24.96
N PRO A 486 10.20 14.29 -26.10
CA PRO A 486 9.70 13.03 -26.65
C PRO A 486 10.81 12.05 -27.06
N GLN A 487 11.96 12.54 -27.54
CA GLN A 487 13.11 11.69 -27.85
C GLN A 487 13.71 11.09 -26.58
N ASN A 488 14.00 11.91 -25.56
CA ASN A 488 14.51 11.44 -24.28
C ASN A 488 13.54 10.44 -23.60
N THR A 489 12.23 10.62 -23.76
CA THR A 489 11.22 9.66 -23.28
C THR A 489 11.35 8.29 -23.98
N ARG A 490 11.62 8.28 -25.29
CA ARG A 490 11.89 7.06 -26.05
C ARG A 490 13.21 6.42 -25.62
N ASP A 491 14.24 7.23 -25.38
CA ASP A 491 15.55 6.75 -24.92
C ASP A 491 15.46 6.08 -23.54
N ILE A 492 14.64 6.63 -22.62
CA ILE A 492 14.33 6.02 -21.31
C ILE A 492 13.59 4.69 -21.49
N ALA A 493 12.64 4.61 -22.41
CA ALA A 493 11.90 3.39 -22.68
C ALA A 493 12.80 2.27 -23.24
N VAL A 494 13.75 2.63 -24.11
CA VAL A 494 14.77 1.72 -24.65
C VAL A 494 15.75 1.31 -23.57
N ALA A 495 16.27 2.25 -22.76
CA ALA A 495 17.14 1.94 -21.63
C ALA A 495 16.49 0.97 -20.64
N ARG A 496 15.16 1.09 -20.44
CA ARG A 496 14.36 0.20 -19.58
C ARG A 496 14.23 -1.23 -20.13
N SER A 497 14.30 -1.44 -21.46
CA SER A 497 14.17 -2.79 -22.04
C SER A 497 15.43 -3.65 -21.89
N TYR A 498 16.56 -3.09 -21.44
CA TYR A 498 17.82 -3.82 -21.26
C TYR A 498 17.94 -4.57 -19.92
N GLY A 499 16.87 -4.62 -19.11
CA GLY A 499 16.84 -5.47 -17.91
C GLY A 499 17.27 -4.75 -16.63
N ASP A 500 18.31 -5.23 -15.95
CA ASP A 500 18.63 -4.88 -14.55
C ASP A 500 18.88 -3.37 -14.34
N LEU A 501 17.87 -2.70 -13.78
CA LEU A 501 17.82 -1.24 -13.64
C LEU A 501 18.74 -0.70 -12.54
N ARG A 502 19.29 -1.56 -11.67
CA ARG A 502 20.12 -1.11 -10.54
C ARG A 502 21.53 -0.70 -10.98
N GLU A 503 22.06 -1.33 -12.03
CA GLU A 503 23.41 -1.05 -12.58
C GLU A 503 23.41 -0.30 -13.91
N ASN A 504 22.24 -0.11 -14.54
CA ASN A 504 22.13 0.54 -15.85
C ASN A 504 22.45 2.05 -15.77
N VAL A 505 23.66 2.42 -16.20
CA VAL A 505 24.18 3.80 -16.19
C VAL A 505 23.42 4.67 -17.18
N GLU A 506 23.04 4.09 -18.32
CA GLU A 506 22.30 4.73 -19.41
C GLU A 506 20.91 5.14 -18.94
N PHE A 507 20.24 4.33 -18.13
CA PHE A 507 18.94 4.68 -17.53
C PHE A 507 19.05 5.85 -16.55
N LYS A 508 20.09 5.85 -15.69
CA LYS A 508 20.33 6.95 -14.73
C LYS A 508 20.65 8.26 -15.46
N SER A 509 21.53 8.20 -16.46
CA SER A 509 21.87 9.35 -17.30
C SER A 509 20.67 9.90 -18.07
N ALA A 510 19.82 9.02 -18.64
CA ALA A 510 18.63 9.44 -19.37
C ALA A 510 17.59 10.10 -18.46
N LYS A 511 17.44 9.62 -17.21
CA LYS A 511 16.60 10.23 -16.17
C LYS A 511 17.11 11.60 -15.72
N GLU A 512 18.42 11.75 -15.54
CA GLU A 512 19.02 13.05 -15.21
C GLU A 512 18.84 14.05 -16.34
N GLN A 513 19.08 13.63 -17.59
CA GLN A 513 18.83 14.44 -18.78
C GLN A 513 17.35 14.85 -18.89
N GLN A 514 16.41 13.97 -18.52
CA GLN A 514 14.98 14.31 -18.45
C GLN A 514 14.72 15.45 -17.47
N SER A 515 15.35 15.41 -16.29
CA SER A 515 15.23 16.49 -15.29
C SER A 515 15.77 17.81 -15.81
N VAL A 516 16.91 17.80 -16.51
CA VAL A 516 17.50 18.99 -17.12
C VAL A 516 16.58 19.59 -18.18
N LEU A 517 16.04 18.76 -19.10
CA LEU A 517 15.14 19.21 -20.15
C LEU A 517 13.83 19.80 -19.61
N LEU A 518 13.26 19.20 -18.56
CA LEU A 518 12.05 19.70 -17.92
C LEU A 518 12.29 21.02 -17.18
N ARG A 519 13.44 21.16 -16.52
CA ARG A 519 13.86 22.41 -15.89
C ARG A 519 14.03 23.53 -16.93
N GLN A 520 14.76 23.26 -18.01
CA GLN A 520 14.95 24.21 -19.12
C GLN A 520 13.62 24.63 -19.73
N LYS A 521 12.69 23.68 -19.93
CA LYS A 521 11.33 23.98 -20.39
C LYS A 521 10.63 24.95 -19.43
N SER A 522 10.63 24.66 -18.13
CA SER A 522 9.96 25.50 -17.13
C SER A 522 10.56 26.91 -17.06
N GLU A 523 11.89 27.02 -17.05
CA GLU A 523 12.58 28.32 -17.04
C GLU A 523 12.24 29.12 -18.30
N LEU A 524 12.28 28.48 -19.47
CA LEU A 524 11.98 29.13 -20.75
C LEU A 524 10.50 29.52 -20.88
N GLU A 525 9.57 28.71 -20.38
CA GLU A 525 8.13 29.04 -20.32
C GLU A 525 7.87 30.27 -19.44
N GLN A 526 8.48 30.30 -18.25
CA GLN A 526 8.38 31.45 -17.37
C GLN A 526 8.93 32.71 -18.05
N MET A 527 10.12 32.61 -18.65
CA MET A 527 10.76 33.71 -19.38
C MET A 527 9.92 34.21 -20.57
N LEU A 528 9.32 33.30 -21.35
CA LEU A 528 8.46 33.64 -22.49
C LEU A 528 7.14 34.32 -22.06
N ASN A 529 6.56 33.93 -20.92
CA ASN A 529 5.33 34.54 -20.40
C ASN A 529 5.53 36.03 -20.04
N HIS A 530 6.70 36.39 -19.53
CA HIS A 530 7.03 37.76 -19.12
C HIS A 530 7.65 38.59 -20.25
N ALA A 531 8.04 37.96 -21.37
CA ALA A 531 8.69 38.64 -22.48
C ALA A 531 7.72 39.51 -23.28
N ARG A 532 8.20 40.69 -23.69
CA ARG A 532 7.48 41.64 -24.55
C ARG A 532 8.38 42.02 -25.73
N GLY A 533 7.90 41.69 -26.93
CA GLY A 533 8.60 41.95 -28.19
C GLY A 533 8.54 43.43 -28.59
N THR A 534 9.66 43.98 -29.06
CA THR A 534 9.75 45.33 -29.62
C THR A 534 10.69 45.36 -30.84
N ASN A 535 10.56 46.38 -31.67
CA ASN A 535 11.48 46.75 -32.74
C ASN A 535 12.44 47.89 -32.34
N PHE A 536 12.35 48.34 -31.07
CA PHE A 536 13.13 49.45 -30.52
C PHE A 536 12.93 50.79 -31.26
N GLU A 537 11.78 50.98 -31.92
CA GLU A 537 11.49 52.24 -32.60
C GLU A 537 11.17 53.37 -31.62
N ASN A 538 11.61 54.58 -31.97
CA ASN A 538 11.38 55.83 -31.20
C ASN A 538 11.75 55.75 -29.70
N PRO A 539 12.97 55.29 -29.36
CA PRO A 539 13.44 55.28 -27.98
C PRO A 539 13.60 56.72 -27.46
N ASP A 540 13.36 56.92 -26.16
CA ASP A 540 13.70 58.19 -25.51
C ASP A 540 15.22 58.33 -25.45
N ALA A 541 15.77 59.21 -26.30
CA ALA A 541 17.21 59.50 -26.37
C ALA A 541 17.65 60.64 -25.43
N SER A 542 16.77 61.13 -24.55
CA SER A 542 17.14 62.13 -23.53
C SER A 542 17.97 61.52 -22.38
N VAL A 543 17.82 60.20 -22.17
CA VAL A 543 18.54 59.36 -21.22
C VAL A 543 18.93 58.06 -21.90
N VAL A 544 19.88 57.32 -21.34
CA VAL A 544 20.17 55.96 -21.80
C VAL A 544 18.98 55.07 -21.47
N SER A 545 18.31 54.58 -22.49
CA SER A 545 17.14 53.70 -22.38
C SER A 545 17.27 52.49 -23.32
N ILE A 546 16.36 51.52 -23.19
CA ILE A 546 16.34 50.35 -24.07
C ILE A 546 16.05 50.83 -25.50
N GLY A 547 16.90 50.42 -26.44
CA GLY A 547 16.88 50.87 -27.83
C GLY A 547 17.78 52.07 -28.11
N THR A 548 18.70 52.46 -27.22
CA THR A 548 19.64 53.57 -27.46
C THR A 548 21.07 53.10 -27.74
N VAL A 549 21.81 53.90 -28.49
CA VAL A 549 23.26 53.78 -28.72
C VAL A 549 23.98 54.86 -27.91
N VAL A 550 24.89 54.43 -27.05
CA VAL A 550 25.61 55.30 -26.11
C VAL A 550 27.07 55.37 -26.53
N SER A 551 27.57 56.58 -26.81
CA SER A 551 28.98 56.84 -27.03
C SER A 551 29.63 57.31 -25.73
N LEU A 552 30.69 56.62 -25.33
CA LEU A 552 31.41 56.81 -24.09
C LEU A 552 32.85 57.22 -24.36
N LYS A 553 33.42 58.04 -23.48
CA LYS A 553 34.83 58.40 -23.50
C LYS A 553 35.50 58.09 -22.16
N ASP A 554 36.58 57.34 -22.19
CA ASP A 554 37.36 57.01 -21.01
C ASP A 554 38.03 58.27 -20.43
N GLN A 555 37.92 58.48 -19.11
CA GLN A 555 38.50 59.66 -18.46
C GLN A 555 40.03 59.62 -18.37
N ALA A 556 40.62 58.43 -18.29
CA ALA A 556 42.06 58.23 -18.21
C ALA A 556 42.70 58.13 -19.61
N SER A 557 42.24 57.20 -20.46
CA SER A 557 42.86 56.96 -21.78
C SER A 557 42.38 57.91 -22.88
N LYS A 558 41.25 58.60 -22.67
CA LYS A 558 40.55 59.44 -23.66
C LYS A 558 40.05 58.68 -24.90
N GLU A 559 40.11 57.35 -24.90
CA GLU A 559 39.56 56.49 -25.95
C GLU A 559 38.03 56.52 -25.97
N LYS A 560 37.44 56.25 -27.13
CA LYS A 560 35.99 56.26 -27.33
C LYS A 560 35.49 54.85 -27.60
N GLU A 561 34.38 54.49 -26.97
CA GLU A 561 33.68 53.23 -27.16
C GLU A 561 32.19 53.50 -27.35
N SER A 562 31.47 52.61 -28.05
CA SER A 562 30.02 52.73 -28.23
C SER A 562 29.32 51.41 -27.95
N PHE A 563 28.20 51.47 -27.23
CA PHE A 563 27.36 50.31 -26.93
C PHE A 563 25.90 50.57 -27.32
N SER A 564 25.25 49.56 -27.89
CA SER A 564 23.80 49.56 -28.11
C SER A 564 23.11 48.86 -26.96
N ILE A 565 22.28 49.57 -26.19
CA ILE A 565 21.55 48.99 -25.06
C ILE A 565 20.24 48.41 -25.59
N LEU A 566 20.17 47.09 -25.69
CA LEU A 566 19.03 46.36 -26.27
C LEU A 566 18.35 45.47 -25.23
N GLY A 567 17.38 44.68 -25.69
CA GLY A 567 16.58 43.80 -24.85
C GLY A 567 17.38 42.67 -24.18
N ALA A 568 16.73 41.98 -23.25
CA ALA A 568 17.37 41.02 -22.35
C ALA A 568 18.11 39.88 -23.07
N TRP A 569 17.62 39.46 -24.24
CA TRP A 569 18.14 38.35 -25.05
C TRP A 569 18.94 38.80 -26.27
N ASP A 570 19.15 40.10 -26.42
CA ASP A 570 19.70 40.72 -27.63
C ASP A 570 21.19 41.04 -27.53
N GLY A 571 21.86 40.61 -26.45
CA GLY A 571 23.29 40.80 -26.27
C GLY A 571 24.09 40.09 -27.37
N ALA A 572 24.97 40.83 -28.03
CA ALA A 572 25.86 40.38 -29.09
C ALA A 572 27.19 41.18 -28.98
N PRO A 573 28.18 40.67 -28.21
CA PRO A 573 29.45 41.36 -27.98
C PRO A 573 30.17 41.77 -29.26
N GLU A 574 30.10 40.92 -30.30
CA GLU A 574 30.68 41.14 -31.62
C GLU A 574 30.06 42.32 -32.38
N LYS A 575 28.83 42.73 -32.01
CA LYS A 575 28.15 43.91 -32.55
C LYS A 575 28.10 45.08 -31.57
N HIS A 576 28.79 44.96 -30.43
CA HIS A 576 28.68 45.89 -29.30
C HIS A 576 27.24 46.07 -28.78
N TRP A 577 26.39 45.05 -28.94
CA TRP A 577 25.04 45.04 -28.37
C TRP A 577 25.08 44.49 -26.95
N VAL A 578 24.58 45.28 -26.02
CA VAL A 578 24.60 44.98 -24.60
C VAL A 578 23.16 44.82 -24.14
N SER A 579 22.86 43.67 -23.51
CA SER A 579 21.59 43.47 -22.83
C SER A 579 21.45 44.50 -21.71
N TYR A 580 20.29 45.14 -21.60
CA TYR A 580 20.02 46.07 -20.52
C TYR A 580 20.17 45.43 -19.12
N GLN A 581 20.06 44.10 -19.00
CA GLN A 581 20.27 43.34 -17.76
C GLN A 581 21.75 43.03 -17.48
N ALA A 582 22.65 43.20 -18.45
CA ALA A 582 24.07 43.01 -18.22
C ALA A 582 24.64 44.12 -17.32
N ALA A 583 25.72 43.85 -16.59
CA ALA A 583 26.31 44.81 -15.65
C ALA A 583 26.67 46.16 -16.30
N ILE A 584 27.15 46.14 -17.55
CA ILE A 584 27.42 47.35 -18.34
C ILE A 584 26.11 48.08 -18.68
N GLY A 585 25.06 47.36 -19.07
CA GLY A 585 23.74 47.93 -19.36
C GLY A 585 23.12 48.60 -18.14
N GLN A 586 23.12 47.91 -17.00
CA GLN A 586 22.62 48.42 -15.71
C GLN A 586 23.38 49.66 -15.24
N ALA A 587 24.71 49.71 -15.43
CA ALA A 587 25.52 50.87 -15.09
C ALA A 587 25.28 52.09 -16.01
N LEU A 588 24.63 51.89 -17.15
CA LEU A 588 24.36 52.94 -18.13
C LEU A 588 22.91 53.42 -18.11
N LEU A 589 21.94 52.55 -17.82
CA LEU A 589 20.51 52.88 -17.83
C LEU A 589 20.18 54.12 -16.98
N GLY A 590 19.37 55.02 -17.54
CA GLY A 590 18.88 56.23 -16.88
C GLY A 590 19.86 57.41 -16.83
N HIS A 591 21.13 57.21 -17.19
CA HIS A 591 22.13 58.29 -17.23
C HIS A 591 21.96 59.21 -18.45
N LYS A 592 22.44 60.46 -18.33
CA LYS A 592 22.31 61.51 -19.34
C LYS A 592 23.64 61.84 -20.02
N VAL A 593 23.55 62.53 -21.16
CA VAL A 593 24.74 63.09 -21.82
C VAL A 593 25.48 64.03 -20.85
N GLY A 594 26.77 63.79 -20.67
CA GLY A 594 27.62 64.54 -19.76
C GLY A 594 27.92 63.82 -18.44
N ASP A 595 27.13 62.81 -18.06
CA ASP A 595 27.33 62.04 -16.82
C ASP A 595 28.61 61.21 -16.87
N ILE A 596 29.21 61.00 -15.70
CA ILE A 596 30.35 60.09 -15.51
C ILE A 596 29.84 58.83 -14.83
N VAL A 597 30.02 57.70 -15.50
CA VAL A 597 29.55 56.37 -15.08
C VAL A 597 30.74 55.45 -14.88
N THR A 598 30.61 54.50 -13.96
CA THR A 598 31.66 53.53 -13.65
C THR A 598 31.28 52.19 -14.27
N LEU A 599 32.02 51.75 -15.28
CA LEU A 599 31.78 50.47 -15.95
C LEU A 599 32.72 49.38 -15.44
N PRO A 600 32.23 48.14 -15.27
CA PRO A 600 33.08 47.00 -14.96
C PRO A 600 33.98 46.65 -16.16
N ALA A 601 35.27 46.42 -15.92
CA ALA A 601 36.24 45.98 -16.92
C ALA A 601 37.05 44.78 -16.41
N GLU A 602 37.78 44.10 -17.30
CA GLU A 602 38.57 42.90 -16.94
C GLU A 602 39.66 43.18 -15.89
N LYS A 603 40.11 44.43 -15.77
CA LYS A 603 41.07 44.90 -14.77
C LYS A 603 40.52 46.12 -14.04
N GLY A 604 39.66 45.90 -13.06
CA GLY A 604 39.07 46.96 -12.23
C GLY A 604 37.94 47.72 -12.94
N ASN A 605 37.67 48.94 -12.47
CA ASN A 605 36.56 49.75 -12.97
C ASN A 605 37.05 50.88 -13.87
N ARG A 606 36.36 51.14 -14.98
CA ARG A 606 36.65 52.26 -15.90
C ARG A 606 35.65 53.39 -15.68
N SER A 607 36.17 54.60 -15.47
CA SER A 607 35.36 55.82 -15.37
C SER A 607 35.13 56.39 -16.77
N MET A 608 33.91 56.28 -17.27
CA MET A 608 33.52 56.68 -18.62
C MET A 608 32.60 57.90 -18.56
N LYS A 609 32.75 58.86 -19.47
CA LYS A 609 31.81 59.97 -19.65
C LYS A 609 30.91 59.73 -20.86
N ILE A 610 29.61 59.93 -20.70
CA ILE A 610 28.64 59.83 -21.79
C ILE A 610 28.77 61.07 -22.69
N GLU A 611 29.23 60.88 -23.93
CA GLU A 611 29.37 61.95 -24.91
C GLU A 611 28.10 62.14 -25.75
N LYS A 612 27.41 61.04 -26.09
CA LYS A 612 26.26 61.09 -26.99
C LYS A 612 25.31 59.91 -26.74
N ILE A 613 24.01 60.17 -26.87
CA ILE A 613 22.95 59.17 -26.87
C ILE A 613 22.17 59.34 -28.18
N MET A 614 21.96 58.25 -28.91
CA MET A 614 21.20 58.25 -30.17
C MET A 614 20.22 57.08 -30.21
N PRO A 615 19.11 57.19 -30.96
CA PRO A 615 18.25 56.03 -31.23
C PRO A 615 19.03 54.91 -31.94
N PHE A 616 18.76 53.66 -31.55
CA PHE A 616 19.23 52.49 -32.28
C PHE A 616 18.54 52.41 -33.62
N THR A 617 19.31 52.12 -34.68
CA THR A 617 18.78 51.80 -36.00
C THR A 617 19.51 50.57 -36.50
N ASP A 618 18.75 49.56 -36.93
CA ASP A 618 19.26 48.27 -37.42
C ASP A 618 19.97 48.37 -38.79
N LYS A 619 20.40 49.58 -39.18
CA LYS A 619 21.07 49.91 -40.45
C LYS A 619 22.51 50.42 -40.27
N MET A 620 23.05 50.39 -39.05
CA MET A 620 24.47 50.55 -38.75
C MET A 620 25.05 49.18 -38.40
#